data_AF-I0YMW5-F1
#
_entry.id   AF-I0YMW5-F1
#
_cell.length_a   1.000
_cell.length_b   1.000
_cell.length_c   1.000
_cell.angle_alpha   90.00
_cell.angle_beta   90.00
_cell.angle_gamma   90.00
#
_symmetry.space_group_name_H-M   'P 1'
#
loop_
_entity.id
_entity.type
_entity.pdbx_description
1 polymer ?
#
loop_
_entity_poly.entity_id
_entity_poly.type
_entity_poly.pdbx_seq_one_letter_code
_entity_poly.pdbx_strand_id
1 'polypeptide(L)'
;MAPEGTCGDGRCVLRFRTGAFVPGVPVLPVVLSYNKRHHNPAWTIMNEGWHFVRMCCQFDNAVDVEVLPPYVPSEEEKASPTLYAKNVQKLYAKTLSLPTVNQSQEEFSALVKRRVGVSWDGRRVTAPEGVVDCNGFVDLNMSTSKKSH
;
A
#
# COMPACT_ATOMS: atom_id res chain seq x y z
N MET A 1 10.56 2.35 10.62
CA MET A 1 9.43 1.42 10.37
C MET A 1 8.58 2.03 9.26
N ALA A 2 8.22 1.29 8.20
CA ALA A 2 7.37 1.81 7.14
C ALA A 2 5.89 1.68 7.58
N PRO A 3 5.19 2.80 7.86
CA PRO A 3 3.81 2.75 8.36
C PRO A 3 2.82 2.24 7.31
N GLU A 4 3.21 2.25 6.03
CA GLU A 4 2.46 1.72 4.89
C GLU A 4 2.36 0.19 4.88
N GLY A 5 3.33 -0.53 5.49
CA GLY A 5 3.36 -2.00 5.53
C GLY A 5 3.59 -2.70 4.19
N THR A 6 3.44 -1.99 3.07
CA THR A 6 3.69 -2.42 1.68
C THR A 6 4.14 -1.19 0.89
N CYS A 7 5.09 -1.29 -0.03
CA CYS A 7 5.42 -0.16 -0.90
C CYS A 7 4.35 -0.05 -2.02
N GLY A 8 3.62 1.05 -2.08
CA GLY A 8 2.55 1.25 -3.06
C GLY A 8 3.04 1.38 -4.52
N ASP A 9 2.10 1.37 -5.48
CA ASP A 9 2.40 1.59 -6.90
C ASP A 9 2.83 3.03 -7.22
N GLY A 10 3.14 3.87 -6.23
CA GLY A 10 3.43 5.30 -6.39
C GLY A 10 2.34 6.08 -7.14
N ARG A 11 1.13 5.52 -7.23
CA ARG A 11 -0.08 6.14 -7.82
C ARG A 11 -1.05 6.64 -6.76
N CYS A 12 -0.95 6.09 -5.55
CA CYS A 12 -1.75 6.48 -4.40
C CYS A 12 -0.97 6.21 -3.12
N VAL A 13 -1.36 6.88 -2.04
CA VAL A 13 -0.83 6.62 -0.69
C VAL A 13 -1.82 5.72 0.05
N LEU A 14 -1.36 4.51 0.40
CA LEU A 14 -2.15 3.52 1.14
C LEU A 14 -2.39 3.95 2.60
N ARG A 15 -3.40 3.34 3.24
CA ARG A 15 -3.74 3.62 4.63
C ARG A 15 -2.62 3.16 5.56
N PHE A 16 -2.11 4.07 6.38
CA PHE A 16 -1.09 3.73 7.37
C PHE A 16 -1.65 2.91 8.53
N ARG A 17 -0.85 1.96 9.02
CA ARG A 17 -1.17 1.18 10.22
C ARG A 17 -1.03 2.05 11.46
N THR A 18 -2.00 1.94 12.36
CA THR A 18 -2.04 2.72 13.61
C THR A 18 -0.98 2.31 14.63
N GLY A 19 -0.44 1.09 14.53
CA GLY A 19 0.53 0.54 15.49
C GLY A 19 1.77 1.42 15.70
N ALA A 20 2.27 2.05 14.63
CA ALA A 20 3.44 2.95 14.72
C ALA A 20 3.14 4.28 15.43
N PHE A 21 1.86 4.63 15.57
CA PHE A 21 1.37 5.92 16.11
C PHE A 21 0.79 5.79 17.52
N VAL A 22 0.64 4.57 18.05
CA VAL A 22 0.18 4.30 19.43
C VAL A 22 1.02 5.02 20.50
N PRO A 23 2.36 5.15 20.39
CA PRO A 23 3.15 5.82 21.42
C PRO A 23 2.92 7.33 21.53
N GLY A 24 2.26 7.97 20.56
CA GLY A 24 1.99 9.43 20.60
C GLY A 24 3.24 10.32 20.60
N VAL A 25 4.38 9.79 20.15
CA VAL A 25 5.66 10.50 20.07
C VAL A 25 5.83 11.20 18.71
N PRO A 26 6.63 12.28 18.63
CA PRO A 26 6.96 12.89 17.34
C PRO A 26 7.61 11.88 16.38
N VAL A 27 7.22 11.93 15.11
CA VAL A 27 7.76 11.06 14.05
C VAL A 27 8.51 11.90 13.02
N LEU A 28 9.59 11.37 12.47
CA LEU A 28 10.29 11.96 11.32
C LEU A 28 9.78 11.30 10.03
N PRO A 29 8.99 12.02 9.20
CA PRO A 29 8.51 11.46 7.95
C PRO A 29 9.62 11.46 6.90
N VAL A 30 9.87 10.32 6.27
CA VAL A 30 10.82 10.17 5.16
C VAL A 30 10.07 9.60 3.98
N VAL A 31 10.03 10.35 2.90
CA VAL A 31 9.33 10.00 1.66
C VAL A 31 10.35 9.42 0.68
N LEU A 32 10.03 8.25 0.13
CA LEU A 32 10.81 7.59 -0.90
C LEU A 32 10.00 7.56 -2.19
N SER A 33 10.48 8.22 -3.24
CA SER A 33 9.86 8.23 -4.56
C SER A 33 10.78 7.53 -5.56
N TYR A 34 10.33 6.43 -6.13
CA TYR A 34 11.07 5.73 -7.18
C TYR A 34 10.75 6.35 -8.54
N ASN A 35 11.76 6.76 -9.30
CA ASN A 35 11.57 7.33 -10.63
C ASN A 35 11.28 6.20 -11.63
N LYS A 36 10.00 6.04 -11.99
CA LYS A 36 9.53 4.91 -12.80
C LYS A 36 9.66 5.22 -14.28
N ARG A 37 10.83 4.98 -14.86
CA ARG A 37 10.96 4.99 -16.33
C ARG A 37 10.43 3.71 -16.98
N HIS A 38 10.71 2.54 -16.41
CA HIS A 38 10.42 1.26 -17.08
C HIS A 38 9.78 0.17 -16.20
N HIS A 39 10.11 0.09 -14.91
CA HIS A 39 9.52 -0.87 -13.98
C HIS A 39 9.60 -0.36 -12.54
N ASN A 40 8.61 -0.71 -11.73
CA ASN A 40 8.45 -0.21 -10.38
C ASN A 40 9.11 -1.19 -9.38
N PRO A 41 10.24 -0.84 -8.75
CA PRO A 41 10.92 -1.71 -7.80
C PRO A 41 10.07 -1.98 -6.54
N ALA A 42 9.14 -1.08 -6.22
CA ALA A 42 8.21 -1.23 -5.09
C ALA A 42 7.02 -2.18 -5.37
N TRP A 43 6.81 -2.61 -6.62
CA TRP A 43 5.62 -3.39 -7.00
C TRP A 43 5.77 -4.89 -6.71
N THR A 44 5.47 -5.33 -5.49
CA THR A 44 5.69 -6.71 -5.03
C THR A 44 4.54 -7.68 -5.34
N ILE A 45 3.56 -7.28 -6.16
CA ILE A 45 2.37 -8.12 -6.48
C ILE A 45 2.67 -9.12 -7.62
N MET A 46 3.86 -9.07 -8.21
CA MET A 46 4.29 -9.96 -9.28
C MET A 46 5.08 -11.17 -8.75
N ASN A 47 5.25 -12.18 -9.60
CA ASN A 47 6.17 -13.30 -9.35
C ASN A 47 7.54 -12.76 -8.92
N GLU A 48 7.92 -13.06 -7.68
CA GLU A 48 9.12 -12.59 -7.00
C GLU A 48 10.42 -12.87 -7.77
N GLY A 49 10.52 -14.03 -8.42
CA GLY A 49 11.69 -14.38 -9.26
C GLY A 49 11.77 -13.51 -10.52
N TRP A 50 10.65 -13.29 -11.20
CA TRP A 50 10.61 -12.44 -12.39
C TRP A 50 10.78 -10.95 -12.08
N HIS A 51 10.30 -10.52 -10.91
CA HIS A 51 10.50 -9.16 -10.43
C HIS A 51 11.99 -8.90 -10.15
N PHE A 52 12.65 -9.85 -9.48
CA PHE A 52 14.09 -9.80 -9.23
C PHE A 52 14.90 -9.73 -10.53
N VAL A 53 14.61 -10.61 -11.51
CA VAL A 53 15.28 -10.56 -12.83
C VAL A 53 15.07 -9.22 -13.52
N ARG A 54 13.84 -8.67 -13.52
CA ARG A 54 13.57 -7.34 -14.11
C ARG A 54 14.32 -6.22 -13.38
N MET A 55 14.45 -6.30 -12.06
CA MET A 55 15.21 -5.34 -11.26
C MET A 55 16.70 -5.39 -11.61
N CYS A 56 17.28 -6.58 -11.76
CA CYS A 56 18.68 -6.76 -12.19
C CYS A 56 18.92 -6.30 -13.64
N CYS A 57 17.89 -6.32 -14.49
CA CYS A 57 17.99 -5.84 -15.87
C CYS A 57 17.73 -4.33 -16.03
N GLN A 58 17.44 -3.59 -14.94
CA GLN A 58 17.37 -2.13 -15.01
C GLN A 58 18.77 -1.52 -14.94
N PHE A 59 19.10 -0.67 -15.92
CA PHE A 59 20.37 0.06 -15.97
C PHE A 59 20.52 1.10 -14.84
N ASP A 60 19.41 1.64 -14.36
CA ASP A 60 19.38 2.66 -13.30
C ASP A 60 18.11 2.48 -12.45
N ASN A 61 18.27 2.51 -11.14
CA ASN A 61 17.18 2.49 -10.15
C ASN A 61 17.29 3.78 -9.32
N ALA A 62 16.91 4.91 -9.92
CA ALA A 62 16.91 6.18 -9.23
C ALA A 62 15.79 6.25 -8.17
N VAL A 63 16.15 6.66 -6.95
CA VAL A 63 15.23 6.93 -5.85
C VAL A 63 15.45 8.34 -5.33
N ASP A 64 14.38 9.13 -5.30
CA ASP A 64 14.35 10.43 -4.67
C ASP A 64 13.94 10.25 -3.21
N VAL A 65 14.78 10.76 -2.30
CA VAL A 65 14.55 10.71 -0.86
C VAL A 65 14.29 12.11 -0.36
N GLU A 66 13.08 12.34 0.16
CA GLU A 66 12.70 13.63 0.74
C GLU A 66 12.46 13.45 2.24
N VAL A 67 13.28 14.12 3.06
CA VAL A 67 13.14 14.12 4.51
C VAL A 67 12.30 15.34 4.90
N LEU A 68 11.12 15.08 5.47
CA LEU A 68 10.21 16.13 5.92
C LEU A 68 10.54 16.56 7.35
N PRO A 69 10.12 17.76 7.77
CA PRO A 69 10.29 18.20 9.15
C PRO A 69 9.59 17.23 10.13
N PRO A 70 10.11 17.08 11.37
CA PRO A 70 9.48 16.26 12.39
C PRO A 70 8.01 16.64 12.61
N TYR A 71 7.13 15.65 12.56
CA TYR A 71 5.70 15.84 12.80
C TYR A 71 5.40 15.59 14.27
N VAL A 72 5.02 16.65 14.98
CA VAL A 72 4.64 16.61 16.39
C VAL A 72 3.12 16.44 16.50
N PRO A 73 2.63 15.36 17.14
CA PRO A 73 1.19 15.12 17.26
C PRO A 73 0.55 16.11 18.23
N SER A 74 -0.68 16.53 17.92
CA SER A 74 -1.53 17.29 18.84
C SER A 74 -2.06 16.40 19.99
N GLU A 75 -2.61 17.01 21.04
CA GLU A 75 -3.22 16.25 22.14
C GLU A 75 -4.37 15.34 21.67
N GLU A 76 -5.13 15.77 20.65
CA GLU A 76 -6.19 14.96 20.03
C GLU A 76 -5.63 13.75 19.26
N GLU A 77 -4.50 13.93 18.59
CA GLU A 77 -3.81 12.86 17.85
C GLU A 77 -3.14 11.85 18.78
N LYS A 78 -2.64 12.32 19.93
CA LYS A 78 -2.14 11.43 21.00
C LYS A 78 -3.28 10.59 21.59
N ALA A 79 -4.48 11.16 21.73
CA ALA A 79 -5.65 10.44 22.20
C ALA A 79 -6.21 9.44 21.16
N SER A 80 -6.02 9.71 19.86
CA SER A 80 -6.52 8.87 18.76
C SER A 80 -5.41 8.51 17.76
N PRO A 81 -4.77 7.32 17.92
CA PRO A 81 -3.73 6.85 17.00
C PRO A 81 -4.21 6.73 15.54
N THR A 82 -5.51 6.49 15.33
CA THR A 82 -6.11 6.43 13.99
C THR A 82 -6.16 7.79 13.31
N LEU A 83 -6.45 8.85 14.09
CA LEU A 83 -6.42 10.22 13.58
C LEU A 83 -4.99 10.63 13.22
N TYR A 84 -4.04 10.29 14.11
CA TYR A 84 -2.63 10.56 13.88
C TYR A 84 -2.12 9.91 12.59
N ALA A 85 -2.39 8.61 12.40
CA ALA A 85 -2.01 7.88 11.19
C ALA A 85 -2.62 8.51 9.91
N LYS A 86 -3.89 8.93 9.98
CA LYS A 86 -4.61 9.56 8.87
C LYS A 86 -4.03 10.93 8.50
N ASN A 87 -3.63 11.73 9.48
CA ASN A 87 -3.06 13.05 9.24
C ASN A 87 -1.63 12.95 8.69
N VAL A 88 -0.83 12.01 9.19
CA VAL A 88 0.48 11.72 8.60
C VAL A 88 0.33 11.18 7.18
N GLN A 89 -0.65 10.31 6.90
CA GLN A 89 -0.93 9.85 5.53
C GLN A 89 -1.26 11.03 4.59
N LYS A 90 -2.08 12.00 5.05
CA LYS A 90 -2.39 13.21 4.26
C LYS A 90 -1.16 14.07 4.02
N LEU A 91 -0.22 14.15 4.97
CA LEU A 91 1.05 14.85 4.80
C LEU A 91 1.85 14.22 3.66
N TYR A 92 2.02 12.89 3.67
CA TYR A 92 2.71 12.16 2.59
C TYR A 92 2.01 12.37 1.24
N ALA A 93 0.69 12.27 1.20
CA ALA A 93 -0.09 12.48 -0.02
C ALA A 93 0.06 13.89 -0.59
N LYS A 94 0.14 14.91 0.28
CA LYS A 94 0.39 16.29 -0.12
C LYS A 94 1.79 16.48 -0.70
N THR A 95 2.81 15.90 -0.08
CA THR A 95 4.19 15.96 -0.57
C THR A 95 4.34 15.28 -1.93
N LEU A 96 3.78 14.07 -2.07
CA LEU A 96 3.85 13.31 -3.32
C LEU A 96 2.85 13.78 -4.40
N SER A 97 1.93 14.68 -4.07
CA SER A 97 0.80 15.08 -4.93
C SER A 97 -0.03 13.87 -5.42
N LEU A 98 -0.26 12.90 -4.54
CA LEU A 98 -0.96 11.65 -4.85
C LEU A 98 -2.30 11.54 -4.11
N PRO A 99 -3.31 10.85 -4.67
CA PRO A 99 -4.54 10.56 -3.96
C PRO A 99 -4.32 9.59 -2.79
N THR A 100 -5.03 9.81 -1.69
CA THR A 100 -5.09 8.85 -0.57
C THR A 100 -6.14 7.79 -0.85
N VAL A 101 -5.82 6.52 -0.60
CA VAL A 101 -6.77 5.41 -0.74
C VAL A 101 -6.94 4.69 0.59
N ASN A 102 -8.18 4.34 0.93
CA ASN A 102 -8.51 3.59 2.16
C ASN A 102 -8.26 2.08 2.01
N GLN A 103 -7.20 1.69 1.33
CA GLN A 103 -6.81 0.29 1.16
C GLN A 103 -5.76 -0.11 2.19
N SER A 104 -5.89 -1.31 2.73
CA SER A 104 -4.99 -1.84 3.76
C SER A 104 -4.32 -3.16 3.36
N GLN A 105 -3.18 -3.46 3.98
CA GLN A 105 -2.45 -4.71 3.75
C GLN A 105 -3.28 -5.97 4.08
N GLU A 106 -4.27 -5.85 4.97
CA GLU A 106 -5.19 -6.93 5.32
C GLU A 106 -6.09 -7.30 4.13
N GLU A 107 -6.62 -6.28 3.44
CA GLU A 107 -7.41 -6.45 2.23
C GLU A 107 -6.58 -7.08 1.12
N PHE A 108 -5.32 -6.64 0.96
CA PHE A 108 -4.39 -7.26 0.03
C PHE A 108 -4.14 -8.74 0.36
N SER A 109 -3.89 -9.06 1.64
CA SER A 109 -3.70 -10.44 2.09
C SER A 109 -4.94 -11.30 1.87
N ALA A 110 -6.14 -10.71 2.02
CA ALA A 110 -7.41 -11.38 1.74
C ALA A 110 -7.60 -11.66 0.23
N LEU A 111 -7.20 -10.73 -0.66
CA LEU A 111 -7.19 -10.94 -2.10
C LEU A 111 -6.26 -12.10 -2.50
N VAL A 112 -5.04 -12.13 -1.95
CA VAL A 112 -4.07 -13.22 -2.20
C VAL A 112 -4.63 -14.57 -1.71
N LYS A 113 -5.25 -14.62 -0.52
CA LYS A 113 -5.91 -15.84 -0.01
C LYS A 113 -7.03 -16.34 -0.93
N ARG A 114 -7.73 -15.43 -1.61
CA ARG A 114 -8.77 -15.74 -2.60
C ARG A 114 -8.22 -16.04 -4.00
N ARG A 115 -6.89 -16.17 -4.15
CA ARG A 115 -6.19 -16.41 -5.42
C ARG A 115 -6.45 -15.32 -6.45
N VAL A 116 -6.75 -14.10 -6.01
CA VAL A 116 -6.74 -12.92 -6.88
C VAL A 116 -5.29 -12.52 -7.05
N GLY A 117 -4.83 -12.54 -8.29
CA GLY A 117 -3.47 -12.20 -8.69
C GLY A 117 -3.48 -11.26 -9.88
N VAL A 118 -2.30 -11.05 -10.45
CA VAL A 118 -2.11 -10.25 -11.67
C VAL A 118 -1.42 -11.13 -12.69
N SER A 119 -1.76 -10.93 -13.97
CA SER A 119 -1.07 -11.56 -15.09
C SER A 119 0.44 -11.29 -15.06
N TRP A 120 1.21 -12.14 -15.74
CA TRP A 120 2.67 -12.08 -15.75
C TRP A 120 3.25 -10.75 -16.27
N ASP A 121 2.48 -10.01 -17.06
CA ASP A 121 2.81 -8.68 -17.59
C ASP A 121 2.38 -7.53 -16.67
N GLY A 122 1.70 -7.83 -15.56
CA GLY A 122 1.27 -6.84 -14.57
C GLY A 122 0.07 -6.00 -14.98
N ARG A 123 -0.55 -6.28 -16.14
CA ARG A 123 -1.58 -5.41 -16.75
C ARG A 123 -3.01 -5.87 -16.52
N ARG A 124 -3.24 -7.13 -16.14
CA ARG A 124 -4.59 -7.69 -15.98
C ARG A 124 -4.71 -8.37 -14.63
N VAL A 125 -5.81 -8.13 -13.93
CA VAL A 125 -6.16 -8.88 -12.71
C VAL A 125 -6.67 -10.26 -13.14
N THR A 126 -6.14 -11.30 -12.51
CA THR A 126 -6.57 -12.70 -12.70
C THR A 126 -7.25 -13.16 -11.42
N ALA A 127 -8.49 -13.65 -11.52
CA ALA A 127 -9.23 -14.15 -10.37
C ALA A 127 -10.02 -15.41 -10.73
N PRO A 128 -10.31 -16.30 -9.77
CA PRO A 128 -11.19 -17.44 -9.99
C PRO A 128 -12.63 -16.98 -10.31
N GLU A 129 -13.35 -17.75 -11.13
CA GLU A 129 -14.75 -17.48 -11.46
C GLU A 129 -15.60 -17.34 -10.20
N GLY A 130 -16.41 -16.27 -10.12
CA GLY A 130 -17.30 -15.97 -8.99
C GLY A 130 -16.67 -15.21 -7.82
N VAL A 131 -15.36 -14.90 -7.87
CA VAL A 131 -14.68 -14.07 -6.83
C VAL A 131 -14.79 -12.57 -7.11
N VAL A 132 -14.95 -12.21 -8.39
CA VAL A 132 -15.04 -10.83 -8.86
C VAL A 132 -16.44 -10.60 -9.40
N ASP A 133 -17.06 -9.49 -9.03
CA ASP A 133 -18.37 -9.09 -9.55
C ASP A 133 -18.28 -8.69 -11.04
N CYS A 134 -19.43 -8.44 -11.67
CA CYS A 134 -19.50 -7.98 -13.06
C CYS A 134 -18.83 -6.62 -13.32
N ASN A 135 -18.50 -5.87 -12.26
CA ASN A 135 -17.86 -4.56 -12.31
C ASN A 135 -16.35 -4.61 -11.99
N GLY A 136 -15.78 -5.80 -11.71
CA GLY A 136 -14.36 -5.95 -11.40
C GLY A 136 -13.99 -5.80 -9.91
N PHE A 137 -14.97 -5.72 -9.00
CA PHE A 137 -14.77 -5.57 -7.56
C PHE A 137 -14.84 -6.91 -6.82
N VAL A 138 -14.11 -7.01 -5.71
CA VAL A 138 -14.10 -8.17 -4.82
C VAL A 138 -14.65 -7.76 -3.47
N ASP A 139 -15.78 -8.33 -3.06
CA ASP A 139 -16.38 -8.07 -1.75
C ASP A 139 -15.62 -8.81 -0.64
N LEU A 140 -14.71 -8.10 0.02
CA LEU A 140 -13.86 -8.65 1.09
C LEU A 140 -14.63 -8.92 2.40
N ASN A 141 -15.78 -8.26 2.60
CA ASN A 141 -16.63 -8.39 3.80
C ASN A 141 -17.51 -9.65 3.83
N MET A 142 -17.58 -10.40 2.73
CA MET A 142 -18.40 -11.62 2.67
C MET A 142 -17.64 -12.78 3.33
N SER A 143 -17.57 -12.77 4.66
CA SER A 143 -17.17 -13.92 5.47
C SER A 143 -18.35 -14.89 5.55
N THR A 144 -18.20 -16.04 4.90
CA THR A 144 -18.79 -17.32 5.32
C THR A 144 -20.29 -17.30 5.68
N SER A 145 -21.18 -17.26 4.69
CA SER A 145 -22.42 -18.01 4.86
C SER A 145 -22.03 -19.48 4.81
N LYS A 146 -22.00 -20.13 5.98
CA LYS A 146 -21.95 -21.58 6.10
C LYS A 146 -22.95 -22.16 5.11
N LYS A 147 -22.49 -23.06 4.23
CA LYS A 147 -23.34 -24.15 3.74
C LYS A 147 -23.79 -24.92 4.98
N SER A 148 -24.95 -24.58 5.53
CA SER A 148 -25.72 -25.52 6.33
C SER A 148 -26.38 -26.46 5.33
N HIS A 149 -25.84 -27.67 5.25
CA HIS A 149 -26.67 -28.84 4.98
C HIS A 149 -27.67 -29.03 6.12
#